data_AF-A0A4Q1KEC2-F1
#
_entry.id   AF-A0A4Q1KEC2-F1
#
_cell.length_a   1.000
_cell.length_b   1.000
_cell.length_c   1.000
_cell.angle_alpha   90.00
_cell.angle_beta   90.00
_cell.angle_gamma   90.00
#
_symmetry.space_group_name_H-M   'P 1'
#
loop_
_entity.id
_entity.type
_entity.pdbx_description
1 polymer ?
#
loop_
_entity_poly.entity_id
_entity_poly.type
_entity_poly.pdbx_seq_one_letter_code
_entity_poly.pdbx_strand_id
1 'polypeptide(L)'
;MKGFLKGLFGGGREVERAAQPGRAVPLEIEPFGHGLVSIPSLDFFGPHAASPNGRFHLIWQDRNPEGTISGHRYEGHGSWSLLSGNGNRLATGRLERPQHGHVADTGTFILSDWMFGDGLSGRLVAFRADGHKLVEREFSANLASSDVSADGRFAICQTANAPGSADSCRYFLFDLDQGCEIANWEQETGWSEDYAFDPANRRVYLIGKEGERFGYDFGGAMIDREGWQRNRIATGDIRIIRSISDAAAGELSQEQRTAIFAGLDVAEASAEVWRQAQALRLRGELHEHAGETEAAIAAYDKALSIDPQVGVSRKLAKLQRTAVPKNSARATVRIGKFEQQVQRFGIEHEVIHLERGAGKEWRLRRDDTMKPVELAALDHYAADGWSGAAAEGGLILTLIKAASFNPLPQRHADTFIEALYAQNVAFPEDRLDNEQLLGTLGNASRRQVESNWAIIAATAGHSPAYYPAVRREHVLGLFDCLGTKRLREIAERFAQAPYDLRAGWPDLTLWREGEIRFVEVKAPGDSMHASQARLISKILVSLGFRTGLAEIRPG
;
A
#
# COMPACT_ATOMS: atom_id res chain seq x y z
N MET A 1 -8.77 58.62 48.90
CA MET A 1 -9.87 59.61 48.91
C MET A 1 -9.65 60.62 47.79
N LYS A 2 -10.69 60.83 46.97
CA LYS A 2 -10.88 61.97 46.06
C LYS A 2 -10.09 61.99 44.74
N GLY A 3 -10.51 61.10 43.83
CA GLY A 3 -11.01 61.62 42.57
C GLY A 3 -12.31 62.38 42.85
N PHE A 4 -12.30 63.71 42.74
CA PHE A 4 -13.54 64.52 42.70
C PHE A 4 -13.37 65.95 42.15
N LEU A 5 -12.19 66.36 41.64
CA LEU A 5 -11.98 67.75 41.21
C LEU A 5 -11.18 67.91 39.90
N LYS A 6 -11.39 67.04 38.90
CA LYS A 6 -10.83 67.24 37.56
C LYS A 6 -11.88 67.21 36.45
N GLY A 7 -13.09 67.69 36.77
CA GLY A 7 -14.24 67.75 35.87
C GLY A 7 -14.85 69.14 35.71
N LEU A 8 -14.10 70.23 35.92
CA LEU A 8 -14.70 71.58 35.91
C LEU A 8 -14.07 72.61 34.97
N PHE A 9 -13.01 72.30 34.21
CA PHE A 9 -12.49 73.23 33.22
C PHE A 9 -11.98 72.51 31.96
N GLY A 10 -12.86 72.36 30.97
CA GLY A 10 -12.45 72.29 29.56
C GLY A 10 -12.01 73.69 29.10
N GLY A 11 -11.28 73.88 28.02
CA GLY A 11 -10.73 72.96 27.03
C GLY A 11 -9.83 73.78 26.09
N GLY A 12 -8.85 73.12 25.49
CA GLY A 12 -8.11 73.64 24.34
C GLY A 12 -8.15 72.57 23.25
N ARG A 13 -8.84 72.86 22.14
CA ARG A 13 -8.81 72.03 20.93
C ARG A 13 -7.45 72.23 20.28
N GLU A 14 -6.56 71.24 20.41
CA GLU A 14 -5.48 71.07 19.45
C GLU A 14 -6.00 70.25 18.26
N VAL A 15 -5.80 70.81 17.07
CA VAL A 15 -6.10 70.17 15.79
C VAL A 15 -5.09 69.03 15.63
N GLU A 16 -5.56 67.79 15.81
CA GLU A 16 -4.80 66.59 15.44
C GLU A 16 -4.47 66.64 13.95
N ARG A 17 -3.19 66.85 13.64
CA ARG A 17 -2.64 66.62 12.31
C ARG A 17 -2.85 65.14 11.98
N ALA A 18 -3.58 64.88 10.90
CA ALA A 18 -3.70 63.56 10.31
C ALA A 18 -2.31 62.95 10.11
N ALA A 19 -2.05 61.84 10.80
CA ALA A 19 -0.86 61.03 10.61
C ALA A 19 -0.82 60.53 9.16
N GLN A 20 0.33 60.71 8.50
CA GLN A 20 0.62 60.07 7.23
C GLN A 20 0.48 58.53 7.39
N PRO A 21 -0.06 57.80 6.41
CA PRO A 21 -0.16 56.35 6.50
C PRO A 21 1.25 55.76 6.59
N GLY A 22 1.57 55.23 7.78
CA GLY A 22 2.80 54.49 8.01
C GLY A 22 2.89 53.33 7.03
N ARG A 23 4.09 53.08 6.49
CA ARG A 23 4.41 51.90 5.69
C ARG A 23 3.88 50.66 6.42
N ALA A 24 2.91 49.97 5.81
CA ALA A 24 2.37 48.74 6.37
C ALA A 24 3.50 47.74 6.55
N VAL A 25 3.72 47.29 7.79
CA VAL A 25 4.69 46.24 8.08
C VAL A 25 4.13 44.93 7.52
N PRO A 26 4.91 44.17 6.73
CA PRO A 26 4.48 42.86 6.24
C PRO A 26 4.10 41.94 7.39
N LEU A 27 3.13 41.05 7.16
CA LEU A 27 2.75 40.02 8.13
C LEU A 27 3.94 39.08 8.38
N GLU A 28 4.37 38.96 9.64
CA GLU A 28 5.38 37.98 10.04
C GLU A 28 4.75 36.59 10.15
N ILE A 29 5.20 35.68 9.30
CA ILE A 29 4.73 34.30 9.21
C ILE A 29 5.92 33.38 9.43
N GLU A 30 5.89 32.62 10.50
CA GLU A 30 6.95 31.70 10.88
C GLU A 30 6.57 30.28 10.42
N PRO A 31 7.28 29.70 9.44
CA PRO A 31 6.95 28.36 8.95
C PRO A 31 7.30 27.27 9.98
N PHE A 32 6.42 26.28 10.07
CA PHE A 32 6.62 25.01 10.76
C PHE A 32 6.50 23.85 9.76
N GLY A 33 6.91 22.64 10.16
CA GLY A 33 6.77 21.45 9.32
C GLY A 33 5.31 21.16 8.91
N HIS A 34 5.12 20.50 7.77
CA HIS A 34 3.81 20.05 7.26
C HIS A 34 2.79 21.17 6.94
N GLY A 35 3.25 22.33 6.47
CA GLY A 35 2.34 23.41 6.00
C GLY A 35 1.65 24.18 7.14
N LEU A 36 2.15 24.03 8.37
CA LEU A 36 1.70 24.80 9.52
C LEU A 36 2.54 26.08 9.66
N VAL A 37 1.94 27.14 10.20
CA VAL A 37 2.62 28.39 10.48
C VAL A 37 2.25 28.92 11.87
N SER A 38 3.16 29.68 12.46
CA SER A 38 2.87 30.60 13.57
C SER A 38 2.77 32.02 13.02
N ILE A 39 1.76 32.76 13.47
CA ILE A 39 1.59 34.18 13.18
C ILE A 39 1.44 34.89 14.53
N PRO A 40 2.56 35.31 15.16
CA PRO A 40 2.56 35.82 16.54
C PRO A 40 1.65 37.02 16.75
N SER A 41 1.58 37.92 15.76
CA SER A 41 0.72 39.11 15.80
C SER A 41 -0.78 38.79 15.88
N LEU A 42 -1.18 37.56 15.53
CA LEU A 42 -2.56 37.09 15.57
C LEU A 42 -2.80 36.03 16.64
N ASP A 43 -1.79 35.66 17.43
CA ASP A 43 -1.81 34.51 18.34
C ASP A 43 -2.33 33.24 17.62
N PHE A 44 -1.87 33.03 16.39
CA PHE A 44 -2.33 31.95 15.53
C PHE A 44 -1.23 30.91 15.33
N PHE A 45 -1.60 29.64 15.51
CA PHE A 45 -0.83 28.49 15.05
C PHE A 45 -1.77 27.55 14.29
N GLY A 46 -1.42 27.18 13.07
CA GLY A 46 -2.27 26.32 12.25
C GLY A 46 -1.93 26.33 10.77
N PRO A 47 -2.76 25.68 9.95
CA PRO A 47 -2.55 25.61 8.51
C PRO A 47 -2.77 26.96 7.82
N HIS A 48 -2.05 27.14 6.71
CA HIS A 48 -1.97 28.40 5.98
C HIS A 48 -1.78 28.17 4.48
N ALA A 49 -2.33 29.08 3.68
CA ALA A 49 -2.03 29.22 2.26
C ALA A 49 -1.79 30.71 1.92
N ALA A 50 -0.82 30.99 1.05
CA ALA A 50 -0.56 32.33 0.51
C ALA A 50 -0.93 32.38 -0.96
N SER A 51 -1.39 33.55 -1.42
CA SER A 51 -1.57 33.78 -2.85
C SER A 51 -0.22 33.86 -3.55
N PRO A 52 -0.12 33.47 -4.84
CA PRO A 52 1.14 33.54 -5.59
C PRO A 52 1.83 34.92 -5.55
N ASN A 53 1.05 36.01 -5.56
CA ASN A 53 1.54 37.38 -5.43
C ASN A 53 1.84 37.85 -3.99
N GLY A 54 1.62 36.99 -2.99
CA GLY A 54 1.87 37.26 -1.56
C GLY A 54 0.96 38.33 -0.92
N ARG A 55 -0.13 38.74 -1.58
CA ARG A 55 -1.03 39.79 -1.07
C ARG A 55 -2.11 39.27 -0.15
N PHE A 56 -2.41 37.98 -0.20
CA PHE A 56 -3.48 37.36 0.56
C PHE A 56 -2.97 36.12 1.29
N HIS A 57 -3.44 35.93 2.52
CA HIS A 57 -3.11 34.78 3.35
C HIS A 57 -4.39 34.19 3.90
N LEU A 58 -4.65 32.93 3.61
CA LEU A 58 -5.77 32.17 4.14
C LEU A 58 -5.27 31.32 5.31
N ILE A 59 -5.97 31.39 6.43
CA ILE A 59 -5.72 30.57 7.62
C ILE A 59 -7.01 29.88 8.06
N TRP A 60 -6.91 28.67 8.59
CA TRP A 60 -8.07 27.92 9.08
C TRP A 60 -7.74 27.03 10.27
N GLN A 61 -8.77 26.53 10.94
CA GLN A 61 -8.63 25.63 12.09
C GLN A 61 -9.73 24.56 12.08
N ASP A 62 -9.34 23.28 12.10
CA ASP A 62 -10.23 22.13 12.31
C ASP A 62 -10.56 21.94 13.81
N ARG A 63 -10.97 23.03 14.46
CA ARG A 63 -11.42 23.06 15.87
C ARG A 63 -12.34 24.25 16.10
N ASN A 64 -13.21 24.14 17.11
CA ASN A 64 -14.02 25.29 17.51
C ASN A 64 -13.15 26.43 18.07
N PRO A 65 -13.62 27.70 18.03
CA PRO A 65 -12.82 28.85 18.49
C PRO A 65 -12.46 28.80 19.97
N GLU A 66 -13.27 28.13 20.79
CA GLU A 66 -12.98 27.93 22.21
C GLU A 66 -11.84 26.91 22.41
N GLY A 67 -11.46 26.16 21.38
CA GLY A 67 -10.38 25.17 21.40
C GLY A 67 -10.70 23.90 22.18
N THR A 68 -11.97 23.68 22.54
CA THR A 68 -12.42 22.56 23.38
C THR A 68 -12.71 21.29 22.58
N ILE A 69 -12.99 21.41 21.27
CA ILE A 69 -13.36 20.30 20.38
C ILE A 69 -12.57 20.41 19.07
N SER A 70 -11.90 19.33 18.67
CA SER A 70 -11.09 19.26 17.44
C SER A 70 -11.10 17.85 16.85
N GLY A 71 -10.62 17.69 15.61
CA GLY A 71 -10.54 16.38 14.96
C GLY A 71 -11.91 15.78 14.63
N HIS A 72 -12.01 14.46 14.59
CA HIS A 72 -13.27 13.77 14.26
C HIS A 72 -14.38 14.11 15.27
N ARG A 73 -15.49 14.69 14.78
CA ARG A 73 -16.58 15.23 15.61
C ARG A 73 -17.88 15.40 14.84
N TYR A 74 -18.96 15.65 15.59
CA TYR A 74 -20.32 15.87 15.06
C TYR A 74 -20.85 17.30 15.32
N GLU A 75 -20.08 18.11 16.03
CA GLU A 75 -20.43 19.50 16.38
C GLU A 75 -19.15 20.32 16.61
N GLY A 76 -19.31 21.63 16.83
CA GLY A 76 -18.18 22.55 17.04
C GLY A 76 -17.50 22.92 15.73
N HIS A 77 -18.06 23.90 15.02
CA HIS A 77 -17.56 24.34 13.71
C HIS A 77 -16.15 24.90 13.82
N GLY A 78 -15.31 24.49 12.87
CA GLY A 78 -14.04 25.13 12.57
C GLY A 78 -14.18 26.59 12.14
N SER A 79 -13.04 27.26 12.01
CA SER A 79 -12.98 28.67 11.59
C SER A 79 -11.98 28.88 10.47
N TRP A 80 -12.20 29.94 9.70
CA TRP A 80 -11.24 30.41 8.69
C TRP A 80 -11.19 31.94 8.67
N SER A 81 -10.08 32.48 8.21
CA SER A 81 -9.90 33.92 8.00
C SER A 81 -9.03 34.17 6.77
N LEU A 82 -9.47 35.11 5.93
CA LEU A 82 -8.65 35.68 4.88
C LEU A 82 -8.00 36.97 5.40
N LEU A 83 -6.70 37.10 5.21
CA LEU A 83 -5.87 38.22 5.63
C LEU A 83 -5.27 38.90 4.41
N SER A 84 -5.07 40.22 4.47
CA SER A 84 -4.17 40.91 3.55
C SER A 84 -2.69 40.69 3.93
N GLY A 85 -1.77 41.04 3.04
CA GLY A 85 -0.31 40.87 3.24
C GLY A 85 0.29 41.65 4.42
N ASN A 86 -0.47 42.56 5.03
CA ASN A 86 -0.11 43.26 6.27
C ASN A 86 -0.89 42.77 7.51
N GLY A 87 -1.64 41.66 7.39
CA GLY A 87 -2.33 41.03 8.51
C GLY A 87 -3.76 41.50 8.79
N ASN A 88 -4.30 42.46 8.03
CA ASN A 88 -5.70 42.88 8.25
C ASN A 88 -6.64 41.75 7.85
N ARG A 89 -7.57 41.39 8.75
CA ARG A 89 -8.66 40.45 8.44
C ARG A 89 -9.60 41.09 7.41
N LEU A 90 -9.70 40.46 6.25
CA LEU A 90 -10.58 40.86 5.16
C LEU A 90 -11.94 40.17 5.27
N ALA A 91 -11.93 38.88 5.60
CA ALA A 91 -13.13 38.07 5.77
C ALA A 91 -12.88 36.97 6.80
N THR A 92 -13.92 36.55 7.51
CA THR A 92 -13.88 35.41 8.43
C THR A 92 -15.17 34.61 8.32
N GLY A 93 -15.09 33.32 8.63
CA GLY A 93 -16.26 32.46 8.62
C GLY A 93 -16.02 31.14 9.30
N ARG A 94 -17.00 30.25 9.15
CA ARG A 94 -17.04 28.94 9.78
C ARG A 94 -17.39 27.87 8.75
N LEU A 95 -16.81 26.71 8.96
CA LEU A 95 -17.08 25.45 8.25
C LEU A 95 -17.11 24.34 9.30
N GLU A 96 -17.64 23.17 8.99
CA GLU A 96 -17.74 22.11 10.00
C GLU A 96 -16.33 21.67 10.40
N ARG A 97 -15.52 21.29 9.41
CA ARG A 97 -14.16 20.75 9.52
C ARG A 97 -13.26 21.20 8.36
N PRO A 98 -12.84 22.48 8.28
CA PRO A 98 -11.97 22.97 7.21
C PRO A 98 -10.58 22.35 7.29
N GLN A 99 -10.05 21.83 6.18
CA GLN A 99 -8.79 21.07 6.16
C GLN A 99 -7.78 21.52 5.12
N HIS A 100 -8.21 21.91 3.92
CA HIS A 100 -7.32 22.39 2.86
C HIS A 100 -7.85 23.68 2.25
N GLY A 101 -6.98 24.66 2.02
CA GLY A 101 -7.37 25.96 1.48
C GLY A 101 -6.36 26.48 0.47
N HIS A 102 -6.87 27.17 -0.56
CA HIS A 102 -6.07 27.80 -1.62
C HIS A 102 -6.61 29.20 -1.88
N VAL A 103 -5.73 30.14 -2.21
CA VAL A 103 -6.11 31.54 -2.44
C VAL A 103 -5.41 32.09 -3.69
N ALA A 104 -6.20 32.72 -4.55
CA ALA A 104 -5.78 33.31 -5.81
C ALA A 104 -5.22 34.73 -5.62
N ASP A 105 -4.61 35.28 -6.67
CA ASP A 105 -4.03 36.63 -6.66
C ASP A 105 -5.08 37.75 -6.53
N THR A 106 -6.34 37.43 -6.81
CA THR A 106 -7.50 38.31 -6.64
C THR A 106 -8.08 38.26 -5.22
N GLY A 107 -7.60 37.33 -4.38
CA GLY A 107 -8.14 37.06 -3.05
C GLY A 107 -9.38 36.16 -3.06
N THR A 108 -9.83 35.67 -4.22
CA THR A 108 -10.77 34.54 -4.29
C THR A 108 -10.09 33.31 -3.69
N PHE A 109 -10.81 32.54 -2.88
CA PHE A 109 -10.25 31.37 -2.21
C PHE A 109 -11.23 30.21 -2.15
N ILE A 110 -10.68 29.02 -2.00
CA ILE A 110 -11.45 27.78 -1.80
C ILE A 110 -11.03 27.11 -0.51
N LEU A 111 -11.97 26.38 0.10
CA LEU A 111 -11.75 25.51 1.25
C LEU A 111 -12.41 24.15 1.01
N SER A 112 -11.65 23.09 1.30
CA SER A 112 -12.17 21.75 1.47
C SER A 112 -12.59 21.55 2.92
N ASP A 113 -13.83 21.13 3.12
CA ASP A 113 -14.43 20.80 4.40
C ASP A 113 -14.68 19.29 4.47
N TRP A 114 -14.19 18.64 5.53
CA TRP A 114 -14.40 17.21 5.75
C TRP A 114 -15.79 16.87 6.29
N MET A 115 -16.56 17.89 6.69
CA MET A 115 -17.89 17.73 7.25
C MET A 115 -17.91 16.91 8.55
N PHE A 116 -19.03 16.93 9.25
CA PHE A 116 -19.25 16.14 10.45
C PHE A 116 -19.66 14.70 10.13
N GLY A 117 -19.27 13.78 11.02
CA GLY A 117 -19.69 12.39 11.00
C GLY A 117 -18.72 11.40 10.37
N ASP A 118 -19.21 10.17 10.20
CA ASP A 118 -18.40 8.98 9.86
C ASP A 118 -18.41 8.61 8.37
N GLY A 119 -19.19 9.35 7.56
CA GLY A 119 -19.42 9.04 6.15
C GLY A 119 -18.27 9.49 5.24
N LEU A 120 -18.14 8.83 4.09
CA LEU A 120 -17.32 9.35 2.98
C LEU A 120 -18.00 10.59 2.42
N SER A 121 -17.57 11.75 2.89
CA SER A 121 -18.17 13.03 2.54
C SER A 121 -17.11 14.09 2.47
N GLY A 122 -17.40 15.12 1.70
CA GLY A 122 -16.54 16.27 1.57
C GLY A 122 -17.30 17.40 0.93
N ARG A 123 -16.88 18.62 1.20
CA ARG A 123 -17.50 19.81 0.62
C ARG A 123 -16.43 20.75 0.14
N LEU A 124 -16.54 21.16 -1.13
CA LEU A 124 -15.75 22.25 -1.67
C LEU A 124 -16.57 23.54 -1.58
N VAL A 125 -15.99 24.57 -0.97
CA VAL A 125 -16.62 25.89 -0.88
C VAL A 125 -15.67 26.95 -1.41
N ALA A 126 -16.16 27.83 -2.28
CA ALA A 126 -15.41 28.95 -2.84
C ALA A 126 -15.98 30.28 -2.34
N PHE A 127 -15.12 31.26 -2.12
CA PHE A 127 -15.47 32.57 -1.61
C PHE A 127 -14.70 33.67 -2.34
N ARG A 128 -15.32 34.84 -2.46
CA ARG A 128 -14.63 36.10 -2.81
C ARG A 128 -13.83 36.62 -1.62
N ALA A 129 -12.93 37.57 -1.89
CA ALA A 129 -12.09 38.19 -0.86
C ALA A 129 -12.86 38.87 0.30
N ASP A 130 -14.12 39.25 0.10
CA ASP A 130 -15.01 39.82 1.12
C ASP A 130 -15.78 38.75 1.93
N GLY A 131 -15.56 37.47 1.64
CA GLY A 131 -16.25 36.35 2.29
C GLY A 131 -17.58 35.98 1.65
N HIS A 132 -18.00 36.63 0.56
CA HIS A 132 -19.19 36.21 -0.18
C HIS A 132 -18.95 34.85 -0.84
N LYS A 133 -19.79 33.87 -0.52
CA LYS A 133 -19.74 32.51 -1.08
C LYS A 133 -20.09 32.51 -2.57
N LEU A 134 -19.24 31.91 -3.39
CA LEU A 134 -19.39 31.79 -4.85
C LEU A 134 -19.97 30.43 -5.26
N VAL A 135 -19.42 29.36 -4.71
CA VAL A 135 -19.80 27.97 -5.01
C VAL A 135 -19.79 27.17 -3.71
N GLU A 136 -20.72 26.25 -3.59
CA GLU A 136 -20.72 25.20 -2.58
C GLU A 136 -21.17 23.90 -3.23
N ARG A 137 -20.33 22.87 -3.14
CA ARG A 137 -20.64 21.53 -3.65
C ARG A 137 -20.24 20.50 -2.61
N GLU A 138 -21.23 19.77 -2.13
CA GLU A 138 -21.04 18.58 -1.29
C GLU A 138 -20.84 17.35 -2.17
N PHE A 139 -20.05 16.39 -1.71
CA PHE A 139 -19.74 15.15 -2.40
C PHE A 139 -20.01 13.98 -1.47
N SER A 140 -20.52 12.88 -2.04
CA SER A 140 -20.61 11.58 -1.38
C SER A 140 -19.27 10.82 -1.51
N ALA A 141 -18.16 11.54 -1.29
CA ALA A 141 -16.79 11.06 -1.34
C ALA A 141 -15.88 12.05 -0.59
N ASN A 142 -14.78 11.57 -0.02
CA ASN A 142 -13.76 12.44 0.56
C ASN A 142 -13.04 13.25 -0.53
N LEU A 143 -12.65 14.48 -0.23
CA LEU A 143 -11.81 15.31 -1.10
C LEU A 143 -10.33 15.01 -0.84
N ALA A 144 -9.55 14.74 -1.90
CA ALA A 144 -8.13 14.42 -1.77
C ALA A 144 -7.22 15.63 -2.05
N SER A 145 -7.42 16.34 -3.16
CA SER A 145 -6.72 17.60 -3.45
C SER A 145 -7.62 18.57 -4.22
N SER A 146 -7.27 19.85 -4.18
CA SER A 146 -7.98 20.93 -4.86
C SER A 146 -7.01 22.04 -5.23
N ASP A 147 -7.40 22.92 -6.14
CA ASP A 147 -6.67 24.17 -6.38
C ASP A 147 -7.54 25.24 -7.05
N VAL A 148 -7.06 26.49 -7.06
CA VAL A 148 -7.72 27.64 -7.68
C VAL A 148 -6.77 28.32 -8.66
N SER A 149 -7.28 28.73 -9.83
CA SER A 149 -6.49 29.47 -10.81
C SER A 149 -5.98 30.79 -10.23
N ALA A 150 -4.81 31.26 -10.69
CA ALA A 150 -4.20 32.49 -10.16
C ALA A 150 -5.11 33.72 -10.33
N ASP A 151 -5.92 33.78 -11.39
CA ASP A 151 -6.92 34.83 -11.60
C ASP A 151 -8.20 34.67 -10.73
N GLY A 152 -8.33 33.56 -10.01
CA GLY A 152 -9.43 33.26 -9.10
C GLY A 152 -10.73 32.88 -9.78
N ARG A 153 -10.71 32.58 -11.08
CA ARG A 153 -11.92 32.32 -11.87
C ARG A 153 -12.30 30.86 -11.96
N PHE A 154 -11.33 29.95 -11.80
CA PHE A 154 -11.55 28.52 -11.92
C PHE A 154 -11.05 27.81 -10.68
N ALA A 155 -11.74 26.74 -10.29
CA ALA A 155 -11.28 25.82 -9.26
C ALA A 155 -11.40 24.40 -9.74
N ILE A 156 -10.55 23.53 -9.22
CA ILE A 156 -10.62 22.09 -9.45
C ILE A 156 -10.55 21.34 -8.12
N CYS A 157 -11.21 20.20 -8.01
CA CYS A 157 -10.98 19.26 -6.94
C CYS A 157 -11.04 17.81 -7.43
N GLN A 158 -10.38 16.91 -6.71
CA GLN A 158 -10.45 15.48 -6.94
C GLN A 158 -11.08 14.77 -5.73
N THR A 159 -11.93 13.80 -6.01
CA THR A 159 -12.59 12.95 -5.01
C THR A 159 -11.91 11.59 -4.90
N ALA A 160 -11.90 11.03 -3.68
CA ALA A 160 -11.37 9.70 -3.42
C ALA A 160 -12.33 8.58 -3.87
N ASN A 161 -11.89 7.33 -3.70
CA ASN A 161 -12.74 6.16 -3.94
C ASN A 161 -13.92 6.14 -2.95
N ALA A 162 -15.14 6.07 -3.51
CA ALA A 162 -16.39 5.98 -2.77
C ALA A 162 -17.30 4.97 -3.47
N PRO A 163 -17.16 3.66 -3.17
CA PRO A 163 -17.87 2.61 -3.89
C PRO A 163 -19.39 2.85 -3.94
N GLY A 164 -19.96 2.83 -5.15
CA GLY A 164 -21.39 3.05 -5.38
C GLY A 164 -21.82 4.52 -5.51
N SER A 165 -20.91 5.46 -5.33
CA SER A 165 -21.16 6.89 -5.51
C SER A 165 -20.83 7.36 -6.93
N ALA A 166 -21.64 8.29 -7.45
CA ALA A 166 -21.31 9.01 -8.69
C ALA A 166 -20.11 9.94 -8.52
N ASP A 167 -19.74 10.28 -7.27
CA ASP A 167 -18.58 11.12 -6.97
C ASP A 167 -17.29 10.30 -6.79
N SER A 168 -17.30 8.99 -7.04
CA SER A 168 -16.12 8.13 -6.81
C SER A 168 -15.03 8.35 -7.85
N CYS A 169 -13.80 8.65 -7.40
CA CYS A 169 -12.60 8.75 -8.25
C CYS A 169 -12.77 9.70 -9.44
N ARG A 170 -13.22 10.94 -9.18
CA ARG A 170 -13.45 11.95 -10.24
C ARG A 170 -12.64 13.21 -10.01
N TYR A 171 -12.47 13.96 -11.09
CA TYR A 171 -12.12 15.38 -11.07
C TYR A 171 -13.37 16.21 -11.32
N PHE A 172 -13.45 17.38 -10.68
CA PHE A 172 -14.53 18.36 -10.85
C PHE A 172 -13.91 19.74 -11.07
N LEU A 173 -14.31 20.41 -12.14
CA LEU A 173 -13.85 21.73 -12.53
C LEU A 173 -15.01 22.72 -12.43
N PHE A 174 -14.73 23.90 -11.87
CA PHE A 174 -15.72 24.94 -11.57
C PHE A 174 -15.34 26.25 -12.24
N ASP A 175 -16.35 26.99 -12.70
CA ASP A 175 -16.27 28.40 -13.04
C ASP A 175 -16.85 29.20 -11.87
N LEU A 176 -15.97 29.87 -11.13
CA LEU A 176 -16.31 30.60 -9.91
C LEU A 176 -16.98 31.95 -10.20
N ASP A 177 -16.79 32.53 -11.38
CA ASP A 177 -17.50 33.75 -11.79
C ASP A 177 -18.97 33.42 -12.07
N GLN A 178 -19.23 32.25 -12.69
CA GLN A 178 -20.58 31.76 -12.97
C GLN A 178 -21.23 31.05 -11.78
N GLY A 179 -20.43 30.66 -10.79
CA GLY A 179 -20.91 29.96 -9.61
C GLY A 179 -21.36 28.51 -9.90
N CYS A 180 -20.76 27.85 -10.88
CA CYS A 180 -21.20 26.51 -11.32
C CYS A 180 -20.06 25.54 -11.61
N GLU A 181 -20.37 24.24 -11.51
CA GLU A 181 -19.55 23.16 -12.05
C GLU A 181 -19.63 23.16 -13.58
N ILE A 182 -18.49 23.12 -14.27
CA ILE A 182 -18.42 23.16 -15.74
C ILE A 182 -18.01 21.83 -16.37
N ALA A 183 -17.31 20.96 -15.63
CA ALA A 183 -16.96 19.62 -16.08
C ALA A 183 -16.65 18.69 -14.90
N ASN A 184 -16.87 17.40 -15.12
CA ASN A 184 -16.34 16.35 -14.27
C ASN A 184 -16.00 15.10 -15.09
N TRP A 185 -14.92 14.41 -14.73
CA TRP A 185 -14.45 13.23 -15.47
C TRP A 185 -13.77 12.22 -14.55
N GLU A 186 -13.59 10.99 -15.04
CA GLU A 186 -12.95 9.91 -14.28
C GLU A 186 -11.43 10.10 -14.19
N GLN A 187 -10.86 9.61 -13.09
CA GLN A 187 -9.41 9.61 -12.86
C GLN A 187 -8.68 8.56 -13.73
N GLU A 188 -8.51 8.85 -15.02
CA GLU A 188 -7.76 7.99 -15.96
C GLU A 188 -6.26 7.95 -15.66
N THR A 189 -5.68 9.08 -15.24
CA THR A 189 -4.23 9.28 -15.06
C THR A 189 -3.73 8.98 -13.65
N GLY A 190 -4.60 8.53 -12.75
CA GLY A 190 -4.30 8.40 -11.32
C GLY A 190 -4.57 9.70 -10.56
N TRP A 191 -3.99 9.80 -9.36
CA TRP A 191 -4.14 10.97 -8.48
C TRP A 191 -3.23 12.10 -8.91
N SER A 192 -3.75 13.33 -8.87
CA SER A 192 -2.96 14.53 -9.08
C SER A 192 -2.34 15.00 -7.76
N GLU A 193 -1.05 15.35 -7.81
CA GLU A 193 -0.34 16.00 -6.72
C GLU A 193 -0.49 17.53 -6.80
N ASP A 194 -0.64 18.07 -8.01
CA ASP A 194 -0.77 19.51 -8.25
C ASP A 194 -1.55 19.81 -9.56
N TYR A 195 -1.83 21.08 -9.82
CA TYR A 195 -2.61 21.56 -10.96
C TYR A 195 -1.97 22.78 -11.61
N ALA A 196 -2.11 22.91 -12.93
CA ALA A 196 -1.77 24.14 -13.64
C ALA A 196 -2.91 24.59 -14.55
N PHE A 197 -3.31 25.85 -14.43
CA PHE A 197 -4.39 26.42 -15.23
C PHE A 197 -3.85 27.20 -16.43
N ASP A 198 -4.49 27.04 -17.57
CA ASP A 198 -4.33 27.87 -18.76
C ASP A 198 -5.72 28.38 -19.19
N PRO A 199 -6.25 29.40 -18.50
CA PRO A 199 -7.58 29.93 -18.78
C PRO A 199 -7.73 30.49 -20.20
N ALA A 200 -6.65 31.03 -20.76
CA ALA A 200 -6.63 31.61 -22.09
C ALA A 200 -6.97 30.58 -23.18
N ASN A 201 -6.45 29.36 -23.04
CA ASN A 201 -6.77 28.24 -23.93
C ASN A 201 -7.87 27.32 -23.39
N ARG A 202 -8.49 27.66 -22.25
CA ARG A 202 -9.49 26.85 -21.54
C ARG A 202 -9.00 25.43 -21.24
N ARG A 203 -7.82 25.35 -20.63
CA ARG A 203 -7.17 24.08 -20.29
C ARG A 203 -6.75 24.04 -18.83
N VAL A 204 -6.78 22.84 -18.28
CA VAL A 204 -6.19 22.51 -16.99
C VAL A 204 -5.24 21.35 -17.18
N TYR A 205 -4.12 21.37 -16.47
CA TYR A 205 -3.14 20.31 -16.50
C TYR A 205 -3.08 19.68 -15.12
N LEU A 206 -3.32 18.38 -15.10
CA LEU A 206 -3.13 17.52 -13.94
C LEU A 206 -1.64 17.20 -13.83
N ILE A 207 -1.03 17.44 -12.67
CA ILE A 207 0.37 17.15 -12.41
C ILE A 207 0.42 15.91 -11.51
N GLY A 208 0.85 14.80 -12.09
CA GLY A 208 1.01 13.53 -11.40
C GLY A 208 2.36 13.42 -10.68
N LYS A 209 2.57 12.27 -10.06
CA LYS A 209 3.82 11.90 -9.41
C LYS A 209 5.01 12.08 -10.38
N GLU A 210 6.15 12.54 -9.86
CA GLU A 210 7.37 12.82 -10.64
C GLU A 210 7.21 13.96 -11.68
N GLY A 211 6.13 14.76 -11.59
CA GLY A 211 5.92 15.94 -12.42
C GLY A 211 5.34 15.63 -13.81
N GLU A 212 4.80 14.43 -14.02
CA GLU A 212 4.09 14.09 -15.26
C GLU A 212 2.89 15.03 -15.46
N ARG A 213 2.70 15.54 -16.67
CA ARG A 213 1.69 16.56 -16.96
C ARG A 213 0.66 16.05 -17.96
N PHE A 214 -0.61 16.05 -17.55
CA PHE A 214 -1.74 15.58 -18.38
C PHE A 214 -2.71 16.73 -18.65
N GLY A 215 -2.82 17.13 -19.91
CA GLY A 215 -3.69 18.24 -20.31
C GLY A 215 -5.12 17.82 -20.55
N TYR A 216 -6.06 18.57 -19.99
CA TYR A 216 -7.50 18.45 -20.22
C TYR A 216 -8.07 19.80 -20.66
N ASP A 217 -9.07 19.77 -21.53
CA ASP A 217 -9.88 20.96 -21.79
C ASP A 217 -10.91 21.18 -20.68
N PHE A 218 -11.56 22.35 -20.68
CA PHE A 218 -12.61 22.67 -19.71
C PHE A 218 -13.93 21.89 -19.91
N GLY A 219 -14.01 21.01 -20.90
CA GLY A 219 -15.07 20.01 -21.02
C GLY A 219 -14.71 18.66 -20.38
N GLY A 220 -13.49 18.52 -19.83
CA GLY A 220 -13.01 17.28 -19.21
C GLY A 220 -12.45 16.28 -20.21
N ALA A 221 -12.21 16.66 -21.47
CA ALA A 221 -11.57 15.80 -22.45
C ALA A 221 -10.04 15.94 -22.41
N MET A 222 -9.33 14.81 -22.39
CA MET A 222 -7.87 14.79 -22.45
C MET A 222 -7.39 15.23 -23.83
N ILE A 223 -6.41 16.15 -23.87
CA ILE A 223 -5.92 16.80 -25.10
C ILE A 223 -5.17 15.84 -26.04
N ASP A 224 -4.33 14.96 -25.51
CA ASP A 224 -3.57 13.95 -26.28
C ASP A 224 -3.76 12.56 -25.67
N ARG A 225 -5.00 12.06 -25.71
CA ARG A 225 -5.34 10.74 -25.15
C ARG A 225 -4.58 9.61 -25.85
N GLU A 226 -4.46 9.66 -27.17
CA GLU A 226 -3.76 8.61 -27.92
C GLU A 226 -2.26 8.57 -27.64
N GLY A 227 -1.59 9.72 -27.59
CA GLY A 227 -0.18 9.80 -27.24
C GLY A 227 0.08 9.31 -25.82
N TRP A 228 -0.78 9.70 -24.88
CA TRP A 228 -0.74 9.21 -23.50
C TRP A 228 -0.93 7.69 -23.42
N GLN A 229 -1.95 7.14 -24.09
CA GLN A 229 -2.19 5.70 -24.14
C GLN A 229 -1.00 4.93 -24.73
N ARG A 230 -0.42 5.40 -25.84
CA ARG A 230 0.78 4.81 -26.43
C ARG A 230 1.95 4.78 -25.44
N ASN A 231 2.17 5.87 -24.69
CA ASN A 231 3.21 5.92 -23.66
C ASN A 231 2.94 4.92 -22.52
N ARG A 232 1.72 4.85 -21.99
CA ARG A 232 1.35 3.90 -20.93
C ARG A 232 1.44 2.43 -21.37
N ILE A 233 1.09 2.14 -22.62
CA ILE A 233 1.33 0.82 -23.21
C ILE A 233 2.83 0.52 -23.23
N ALA A 234 3.67 1.45 -23.71
CA ALA A 234 5.11 1.26 -23.81
C ALA A 234 5.80 1.04 -22.45
N THR A 235 5.28 1.60 -21.36
CA THR A 235 5.78 1.37 -19.99
C THR A 235 5.22 0.10 -19.33
N GLY A 236 4.37 -0.65 -20.03
CA GLY A 236 3.75 -1.87 -19.54
C GLY A 236 2.71 -1.65 -18.45
N ASP A 237 1.94 -0.55 -18.51
CA ASP A 237 0.82 -0.30 -17.60
C ASP A 237 -0.34 -1.27 -17.91
N ILE A 238 -0.42 -2.34 -17.13
CA ILE A 238 -1.41 -3.42 -17.32
C ILE A 238 -2.84 -2.90 -17.21
N ARG A 239 -3.10 -1.89 -16.36
CA ARG A 239 -4.46 -1.34 -16.18
C ARG A 239 -4.91 -0.64 -17.46
N ILE A 240 -4.03 0.17 -18.04
CA ILE A 240 -4.32 0.89 -19.30
C ILE A 240 -4.40 -0.08 -20.48
N ILE A 241 -3.47 -1.03 -20.58
CA ILE A 241 -3.51 -2.07 -21.62
C ILE A 241 -4.84 -2.84 -21.57
N ARG A 242 -5.29 -3.23 -20.37
CA ARG A 242 -6.59 -3.91 -20.18
C ARG A 242 -7.74 -3.02 -20.62
N SER A 243 -7.79 -1.78 -20.14
CA SER A 243 -8.87 -0.83 -20.49
C SER A 243 -8.99 -0.62 -22.00
N ILE A 244 -7.87 -0.45 -22.70
CA ILE A 244 -7.85 -0.30 -24.17
C ILE A 244 -8.32 -1.59 -24.86
N SER A 245 -7.87 -2.74 -24.36
CA SER A 245 -8.26 -4.04 -24.93
C SER A 245 -9.76 -4.31 -24.77
N ASP A 246 -10.31 -3.99 -23.60
CA ASP A 246 -11.73 -4.14 -23.29
C ASP A 246 -12.59 -3.19 -24.14
N ALA A 247 -12.15 -1.94 -24.29
CA ALA A 247 -12.84 -0.93 -25.12
C ALA A 247 -12.85 -1.29 -26.62
N ALA A 248 -11.83 -2.00 -27.10
CA ALA A 248 -11.75 -2.46 -28.49
C ALA A 248 -12.69 -3.64 -28.79
N ALA A 249 -13.33 -4.26 -27.79
CA ALA A 249 -14.25 -5.40 -27.95
C ALA A 249 -13.71 -6.57 -28.80
N GLY A 250 -12.37 -6.74 -28.84
CA GLY A 250 -11.70 -7.78 -29.63
C GLY A 250 -11.24 -7.34 -31.02
N GLU A 251 -11.55 -6.13 -31.47
CA GLU A 251 -11.15 -5.58 -32.77
C GLU A 251 -9.90 -4.68 -32.66
N LEU A 252 -8.80 -5.24 -32.14
CA LEU A 252 -7.52 -4.52 -32.11
C LEU A 252 -6.91 -4.49 -33.52
N SER A 253 -6.52 -3.30 -33.99
CA SER A 253 -5.70 -3.20 -35.19
C SER A 253 -4.35 -3.92 -35.00
N GLN A 254 -3.73 -4.34 -36.10
CA GLN A 254 -2.44 -5.02 -36.03
C GLN A 254 -1.37 -4.18 -35.29
N GLU A 255 -1.36 -2.87 -35.52
CA GLU A 255 -0.43 -1.95 -34.86
C GLU A 255 -0.68 -1.86 -33.35
N GLN A 256 -1.94 -1.69 -32.94
CA GLN A 256 -2.32 -1.66 -31.51
C GLN A 256 -1.97 -2.97 -30.83
N ARG A 257 -2.24 -4.10 -31.49
CA ARG A 257 -1.90 -5.41 -30.97
C ARG A 257 -0.39 -5.55 -30.76
N THR A 258 0.42 -5.18 -31.75
CA THR A 258 1.89 -5.22 -31.62
C THR A 258 2.37 -4.35 -30.47
N ALA A 259 1.86 -3.12 -30.34
CA ALA A 259 2.22 -2.23 -29.24
C ALA A 259 1.84 -2.80 -27.86
N ILE A 260 0.61 -3.34 -27.73
CA ILE A 260 0.12 -3.96 -26.50
C ILE A 260 1.00 -5.13 -26.08
N PHE A 261 1.34 -6.01 -27.01
CA PHE A 261 2.19 -7.17 -26.72
C PHE A 261 3.60 -6.76 -26.30
N ALA A 262 4.19 -5.74 -26.93
CA ALA A 262 5.46 -5.17 -26.49
C ALA A 262 5.37 -4.57 -25.07
N GLY A 263 4.26 -3.90 -24.74
CA GLY A 263 3.99 -3.42 -23.38
C GLY A 263 3.85 -4.55 -22.35
N LEU A 264 3.21 -5.66 -22.73
CA LEU A 264 3.12 -6.85 -21.89
C LEU A 264 4.49 -7.51 -21.68
N ASP A 265 5.38 -7.50 -22.67
CA ASP A 265 6.76 -7.97 -22.51
C ASP A 265 7.50 -7.16 -21.42
N VAL A 266 7.32 -5.83 -21.41
CA VAL A 266 7.87 -4.95 -20.36
C VAL A 266 7.30 -5.31 -18.98
N ALA A 267 5.99 -5.53 -18.89
CA ALA A 267 5.34 -5.89 -17.63
C ALA A 267 5.75 -7.30 -17.13
N GLU A 268 5.98 -8.24 -18.04
CA GLU A 268 6.51 -9.58 -17.74
C GLU A 268 7.96 -9.58 -17.26
N ALA A 269 8.76 -8.60 -17.68
CA ALA A 269 10.14 -8.44 -17.24
C ALA A 269 10.26 -7.72 -15.87
N SER A 270 9.15 -7.21 -15.31
CA SER A 270 9.12 -6.57 -13.99
C SER A 270 9.63 -7.51 -12.89
N ALA A 271 10.28 -7.00 -11.84
CA ALA A 271 10.63 -7.82 -10.66
C ALA A 271 9.41 -8.25 -9.82
N GLU A 272 8.27 -7.56 -9.98
CA GLU A 272 7.06 -7.80 -9.21
C GLU A 272 6.26 -9.00 -9.73
N VAL A 273 6.19 -10.06 -8.93
CA VAL A 273 5.53 -11.34 -9.27
C VAL A 273 4.05 -11.14 -9.64
N TRP A 274 3.33 -10.28 -8.92
CA TRP A 274 1.93 -9.97 -9.22
C TRP A 274 1.79 -9.35 -10.62
N ARG A 275 2.65 -8.38 -10.95
CA ARG A 275 2.65 -7.70 -12.25
C ARG A 275 2.97 -8.69 -13.38
N GLN A 276 3.97 -9.54 -13.20
CA GLN A 276 4.32 -10.59 -14.16
C GLN A 276 3.13 -11.53 -14.44
N ALA A 277 2.50 -12.05 -13.38
CA ALA A 277 1.38 -12.98 -13.52
C ALA A 277 0.16 -12.32 -14.19
N GLN A 278 -0.16 -11.08 -13.83
CA GLN A 278 -1.25 -10.33 -14.44
C GLN A 278 -1.00 -10.01 -15.92
N ALA A 279 0.24 -9.71 -16.30
CA ALA A 279 0.62 -9.47 -17.70
C ALA A 279 0.42 -10.74 -18.54
N LEU A 280 0.88 -11.89 -18.04
CA LEU A 280 0.70 -13.19 -18.70
C LEU A 280 -0.77 -13.61 -18.77
N ARG A 281 -1.53 -13.34 -17.71
CA ARG A 281 -2.99 -13.53 -17.74
C ARG A 281 -3.61 -12.71 -18.86
N LEU A 282 -3.30 -11.42 -18.94
CA LEU A 282 -3.86 -10.54 -19.97
C LEU A 282 -3.43 -10.97 -21.38
N ARG A 283 -2.16 -11.41 -21.55
CA ARG A 283 -1.69 -12.00 -22.81
C ARG A 283 -2.51 -13.22 -23.22
N GLY A 284 -2.76 -14.14 -22.28
CA GLY A 284 -3.58 -15.32 -22.52
C GLY A 284 -5.02 -14.96 -22.90
N GLU A 285 -5.60 -13.95 -22.25
CA GLU A 285 -6.94 -13.43 -22.59
C GLU A 285 -6.97 -12.87 -24.03
N LEU A 286 -5.96 -12.11 -24.44
CA LEU A 286 -5.87 -11.56 -25.80
C LEU A 286 -5.72 -12.66 -26.87
N HIS A 287 -4.87 -13.67 -26.62
CA HIS A 287 -4.74 -14.82 -27.51
C HIS A 287 -6.05 -15.63 -27.59
N GLU A 288 -6.72 -15.84 -26.46
CA GLU A 288 -8.01 -16.54 -26.42
C GLU A 288 -9.06 -15.82 -27.25
N HIS A 289 -9.18 -14.50 -27.11
CA HIS A 289 -10.08 -13.68 -27.93
C HIS A 289 -9.75 -13.72 -29.42
N ALA A 290 -8.48 -13.83 -29.78
CA ALA A 290 -8.03 -13.98 -31.16
C ALA A 290 -8.18 -15.40 -31.73
N GLY A 291 -8.64 -16.37 -30.94
CA GLY A 291 -8.73 -17.78 -31.33
C GLY A 291 -7.39 -18.54 -31.35
N GLU A 292 -6.31 -17.91 -30.88
CA GLU A 292 -4.95 -18.46 -30.84
C GLU A 292 -4.76 -19.39 -29.64
N THR A 293 -5.44 -20.54 -29.70
CA THR A 293 -5.66 -21.43 -28.55
C THR A 293 -4.36 -21.93 -27.91
N GLU A 294 -3.35 -22.32 -28.70
CA GLU A 294 -2.08 -22.82 -28.17
C GLU A 294 -1.30 -21.73 -27.42
N ALA A 295 -1.26 -20.52 -27.97
CA ALA A 295 -0.59 -19.38 -27.35
C ALA A 295 -1.31 -18.93 -26.07
N ALA A 296 -2.66 -18.98 -26.05
CA ALA A 296 -3.45 -18.71 -24.86
C ALA A 296 -3.15 -19.70 -23.72
N ILE A 297 -3.12 -21.00 -24.04
CA ILE A 297 -2.77 -22.07 -23.08
C ILE A 297 -1.37 -21.83 -22.50
N ALA A 298 -0.36 -21.60 -23.36
CA ALA A 298 1.01 -21.37 -22.90
C ALA A 298 1.13 -20.15 -21.98
N ALA A 299 0.45 -19.04 -22.31
CA ALA A 299 0.44 -17.84 -21.48
C ALA A 299 -0.23 -18.08 -20.12
N TYR A 300 -1.37 -18.78 -20.10
CA TYR A 300 -2.07 -19.14 -18.85
C TYR A 300 -1.29 -20.12 -17.98
N ASP A 301 -0.62 -21.11 -18.56
CA ASP A 301 0.25 -22.03 -17.84
C ASP A 301 1.40 -21.27 -17.18
N LYS A 302 2.07 -20.37 -17.93
CA LYS A 302 3.13 -19.52 -17.38
C LYS A 302 2.58 -18.59 -16.29
N ALA A 303 1.43 -17.96 -16.48
CA ALA A 303 0.78 -17.12 -15.47
C ALA A 303 0.52 -17.91 -14.18
N LEU A 304 -0.07 -19.10 -14.30
CA LEU A 304 -0.36 -19.96 -13.16
C LEU A 304 0.91 -20.43 -12.48
N SER A 305 1.98 -20.72 -13.22
CA SER A 305 3.28 -21.14 -12.68
C SER A 305 3.86 -20.09 -11.71
N ILE A 306 3.64 -18.81 -12.01
CA ILE A 306 4.08 -17.65 -11.23
C ILE A 306 3.12 -17.38 -10.06
N ASP A 307 1.81 -17.36 -10.33
CA ASP A 307 0.76 -17.16 -9.34
C ASP A 307 -0.40 -18.16 -9.54
N PRO A 308 -0.51 -19.20 -8.69
CA PRO A 308 -1.61 -20.16 -8.76
C PRO A 308 -3.01 -19.54 -8.58
N GLN A 309 -3.10 -18.35 -7.98
CA GLN A 309 -4.35 -17.64 -7.70
C GLN A 309 -4.67 -16.54 -8.71
N VAL A 310 -3.91 -16.43 -9.81
CA VAL A 310 -4.11 -15.41 -10.86
C VAL A 310 -5.49 -15.48 -11.54
N GLY A 311 -6.25 -16.57 -11.31
CA GLY A 311 -7.67 -16.67 -11.64
C GLY A 311 -8.00 -17.33 -12.99
N VAL A 312 -7.03 -17.93 -13.66
CA VAL A 312 -7.21 -18.51 -15.02
C VAL A 312 -7.32 -20.03 -15.06
N SER A 313 -7.23 -20.75 -13.93
CA SER A 313 -7.19 -22.22 -13.89
C SER A 313 -8.40 -22.88 -14.57
N ARG A 314 -9.60 -22.31 -14.42
CA ARG A 314 -10.81 -22.81 -15.08
C ARG A 314 -10.81 -22.53 -16.59
N LYS A 315 -10.32 -21.35 -17.01
CA LYS A 315 -10.19 -20.98 -18.43
C LYS A 315 -9.22 -21.93 -19.14
N LEU A 316 -8.04 -22.13 -18.55
CA LEU A 316 -7.03 -23.07 -19.04
C LEU A 316 -7.58 -24.49 -19.21
N ALA A 317 -8.22 -25.05 -18.17
CA ALA A 317 -8.79 -26.40 -18.23
C ALA A 317 -9.87 -26.54 -19.31
N LYS A 318 -10.65 -25.48 -19.56
CA LYS A 318 -11.63 -25.45 -20.65
C LYS A 318 -10.94 -25.48 -22.01
N LEU A 319 -9.94 -24.62 -22.24
CA LEU A 319 -9.21 -24.55 -23.50
C LEU A 319 -8.47 -25.86 -23.82
N GLN A 320 -7.79 -26.46 -22.84
CA GLN A 320 -7.08 -27.73 -23.02
C GLN A 320 -8.04 -28.89 -23.42
N ARG A 321 -9.25 -28.92 -22.85
CA ARG A 321 -10.28 -29.91 -23.24
C ARG A 321 -10.81 -29.70 -24.66
N THR A 322 -10.82 -28.47 -25.15
CA THR A 322 -11.28 -28.13 -26.50
C THR A 322 -10.19 -28.34 -27.54
N ALA A 323 -8.91 -28.18 -27.16
CA ALA A 323 -7.74 -28.35 -28.03
C ALA A 323 -7.41 -29.82 -28.36
N VAL A 324 -7.80 -30.78 -27.51
CA VAL A 324 -7.62 -32.22 -27.79
C VAL A 324 -8.85 -32.77 -28.53
N PRO A 325 -8.72 -33.31 -29.77
CA PRO A 325 -9.84 -33.93 -30.46
C PRO A 325 -10.36 -35.16 -29.69
N LYS A 326 -11.67 -35.40 -29.74
CA LYS A 326 -12.32 -36.62 -29.22
C LYS A 326 -11.80 -37.86 -29.95
N ASN A 327 -10.63 -38.38 -29.57
CA ASN A 327 -10.19 -39.74 -29.86
C ASN A 327 -8.96 -40.13 -29.00
N SER A 328 -9.12 -40.09 -27.69
CA SER A 328 -8.44 -41.04 -26.79
C SER A 328 -9.11 -40.99 -25.42
N ALA A 329 -10.26 -41.65 -25.29
CA ALA A 329 -10.75 -42.05 -23.97
C ALA A 329 -9.85 -43.19 -23.45
N ARG A 330 -8.62 -42.84 -23.06
CA ARG A 330 -7.91 -43.62 -22.05
C ARG A 330 -8.37 -43.06 -20.72
N ALA A 331 -8.83 -43.92 -19.83
CA ALA A 331 -9.20 -43.54 -18.47
C ALA A 331 -8.00 -42.84 -17.84
N THR A 332 -8.01 -41.51 -17.86
CA THR A 332 -7.05 -40.70 -17.11
C THR A 332 -7.37 -40.98 -15.66
N VAL A 333 -6.46 -41.70 -15.00
CA VAL A 333 -6.45 -41.81 -13.54
C VAL A 333 -6.65 -40.39 -13.02
N ARG A 334 -7.71 -40.15 -12.23
CA ARG A 334 -7.93 -38.86 -11.59
C ARG A 334 -6.78 -38.65 -10.61
N ILE A 335 -5.71 -38.03 -11.09
CA ILE A 335 -4.59 -37.57 -10.25
C ILE A 335 -5.20 -36.64 -9.21
N GLY A 336 -5.00 -36.96 -7.93
CA GLY A 336 -5.54 -36.19 -6.81
C GLY A 336 -5.07 -34.74 -6.85
N LYS A 337 -5.83 -33.82 -6.23
CA LYS A 337 -5.51 -32.39 -6.18
C LYS A 337 -4.08 -32.14 -5.66
N PHE A 338 -3.64 -32.91 -4.66
CA PHE A 338 -2.29 -32.80 -4.10
C PHE A 338 -1.22 -33.38 -5.01
N GLU A 339 -1.47 -34.53 -5.66
CA GLU A 339 -0.54 -35.12 -6.63
C GLU A 339 -0.26 -34.19 -7.83
N GLN A 340 -1.27 -33.45 -8.32
CA GLN A 340 -1.08 -32.44 -9.36
C GLN A 340 -0.20 -31.28 -8.88
N GLN A 341 -0.39 -30.85 -7.63
CA GLN A 341 0.42 -29.78 -7.03
C GLN A 341 1.87 -30.25 -6.83
N VAL A 342 2.06 -31.46 -6.33
CA VAL A 342 3.38 -32.07 -6.09
C VAL A 342 4.17 -32.19 -7.39
N GLN A 343 3.56 -32.72 -8.47
CA GLN A 343 4.21 -32.81 -9.78
C GLN A 343 4.63 -31.44 -10.31
N ARG A 344 3.82 -30.41 -10.06
CA ARG A 344 4.10 -29.05 -10.52
C ARG A 344 5.33 -28.42 -9.83
N PHE A 345 5.56 -28.71 -8.55
CA PHE A 345 6.71 -28.16 -7.81
C PHE A 345 7.92 -29.10 -7.75
N GLY A 346 7.78 -30.36 -8.19
CA GLY A 346 8.84 -31.35 -8.08
C GLY A 346 9.21 -31.69 -6.63
N ILE A 347 8.22 -31.66 -5.72
CA ILE A 347 8.39 -31.97 -4.30
C ILE A 347 7.95 -33.41 -3.99
N GLU A 348 8.25 -33.90 -2.78
CA GLU A 348 7.78 -35.21 -2.31
C GLU A 348 6.30 -35.17 -1.91
N HIS A 349 5.58 -36.28 -2.05
CA HIS A 349 4.24 -36.45 -1.50
C HIS A 349 4.21 -37.69 -0.63
N GLU A 350 3.67 -37.54 0.58
CA GLU A 350 3.41 -38.65 1.47
C GLU A 350 2.03 -38.54 2.10
N VAL A 351 1.48 -39.68 2.47
CA VAL A 351 0.19 -39.79 3.14
C VAL A 351 0.44 -40.26 4.56
N ILE A 352 0.02 -39.46 5.54
CA ILE A 352 0.13 -39.78 6.96
C ILE A 352 -1.27 -40.09 7.50
N HIS A 353 -1.40 -41.26 8.11
CA HIS A 353 -2.63 -41.65 8.79
C HIS A 353 -2.58 -41.20 10.25
N LEU A 354 -3.55 -40.37 10.64
CA LEU A 354 -3.70 -39.86 12.01
C LEU A 354 -5.11 -40.14 12.52
N GLU A 355 -5.25 -40.43 13.81
CA GLU A 355 -6.56 -40.54 14.45
C GLU A 355 -7.16 -39.15 14.62
N ARG A 356 -8.38 -38.96 14.12
CA ARG A 356 -9.10 -37.68 14.22
C ARG A 356 -9.93 -37.63 15.50
N GLY A 357 -9.72 -36.58 16.29
CA GLY A 357 -10.52 -36.26 17.47
C GLY A 357 -11.79 -35.45 17.15
N ALA A 358 -12.36 -34.84 18.18
CA ALA A 358 -13.45 -33.88 17.99
C ALA A 358 -12.91 -32.60 17.33
N GLY A 359 -13.59 -32.09 16.31
CA GLY A 359 -13.20 -30.84 15.64
C GLY A 359 -11.95 -30.95 14.76
N LYS A 360 -10.93 -30.14 15.07
CA LYS A 360 -9.65 -30.00 14.32
C LYS A 360 -8.46 -30.64 15.03
N GLU A 361 -8.71 -31.50 16.01
CA GLU A 361 -7.66 -32.16 16.79
C GLU A 361 -7.32 -33.55 16.22
N TRP A 362 -6.05 -33.92 16.34
CA TRP A 362 -5.47 -35.14 15.79
C TRP A 362 -4.46 -35.73 16.77
N ARG A 363 -4.15 -37.02 16.58
CA ARG A 363 -3.08 -37.71 17.29
C ARG A 363 -2.50 -38.84 16.45
N LEU A 364 -1.25 -39.22 16.70
CA LEU A 364 -0.58 -40.32 16.00
C LEU A 364 -1.05 -41.68 16.52
N ARG A 365 -1.06 -41.86 17.85
CA ARG A 365 -1.45 -43.12 18.50
C ARG A 365 -2.62 -42.90 19.46
N ARG A 366 -3.35 -43.98 19.74
CA ARG A 366 -4.53 -43.96 20.62
C ARG A 366 -4.28 -43.40 22.03
N ASP A 367 -3.08 -43.59 22.55
CA ASP A 367 -2.72 -43.14 23.91
C ASP A 367 -2.07 -41.75 23.93
N ASP A 368 -1.85 -41.13 22.76
CA ASP A 368 -1.30 -39.78 22.66
C ASP A 368 -2.36 -38.72 22.97
N THR A 369 -1.89 -37.56 23.43
CA THR A 369 -2.75 -36.39 23.66
C THR A 369 -3.18 -35.77 22.33
N MET A 370 -4.46 -35.40 22.23
CA MET A 370 -5.01 -34.66 21.09
C MET A 370 -4.33 -33.30 20.93
N LYS A 371 -3.98 -32.94 19.69
CA LYS A 371 -3.26 -31.71 19.37
C LYS A 371 -3.58 -31.22 17.94
N PRO A 372 -3.18 -29.99 17.56
CA PRO A 372 -3.22 -29.53 16.18
C PRO A 372 -2.56 -30.50 15.21
N VAL A 373 -3.04 -30.51 13.96
CA VAL A 373 -2.64 -31.51 12.96
C VAL A 373 -1.14 -31.49 12.66
N GLU A 374 -0.54 -30.31 12.68
CA GLU A 374 0.89 -30.09 12.43
C GLU A 374 1.74 -30.72 13.56
N LEU A 375 1.29 -30.62 14.81
CA LEU A 375 1.99 -31.24 15.93
C LEU A 375 1.81 -32.76 15.95
N ALA A 376 0.66 -33.28 15.52
CA ALA A 376 0.45 -34.72 15.39
C ALA A 376 1.27 -35.30 14.20
N ALA A 377 1.41 -34.54 13.11
CA ALA A 377 2.32 -34.88 12.02
C ALA A 377 3.78 -34.80 12.46
N LEU A 378 4.15 -33.85 13.32
CA LEU A 378 5.49 -33.78 13.91
C LEU A 378 5.81 -35.02 14.76
N ASP A 379 4.85 -35.53 15.54
CA ASP A 379 5.03 -36.78 16.30
C ASP A 379 5.34 -37.98 15.37
N HIS A 380 4.73 -38.03 14.18
CA HIS A 380 5.02 -39.06 13.17
C HIS A 380 6.50 -39.03 12.76
N TYR A 381 7.02 -37.86 12.41
CA TYR A 381 8.43 -37.72 12.05
C TYR A 381 9.37 -37.95 13.24
N ALA A 382 8.97 -37.54 14.44
CA ALA A 382 9.74 -37.80 15.66
C ALA A 382 9.85 -39.29 15.95
N ALA A 383 8.78 -40.08 15.71
CA ALA A 383 8.81 -41.53 15.82
C ALA A 383 9.79 -42.17 14.81
N ASP A 384 10.00 -41.54 13.67
CA ASP A 384 10.97 -41.92 12.64
C ASP A 384 12.38 -41.33 12.87
N GLY A 385 12.62 -40.72 14.04
CA GLY A 385 13.93 -40.24 14.49
C GLY A 385 14.30 -38.83 14.02
N TRP A 386 13.37 -38.06 13.47
CA TRP A 386 13.61 -36.64 13.15
C TRP A 386 13.49 -35.76 14.39
N SER A 387 14.36 -34.75 14.48
CA SER A 387 14.09 -33.57 15.32
C SER A 387 13.38 -32.52 14.47
N GLY A 388 12.56 -31.65 15.07
CA GLY A 388 11.81 -30.69 14.28
C GLY A 388 10.99 -29.70 15.10
N ALA A 389 10.40 -28.74 14.41
CA ALA A 389 9.43 -27.82 14.99
C ALA A 389 8.26 -27.58 14.03
N ALA A 390 7.05 -27.52 14.59
CA ALA A 390 5.85 -27.03 13.92
C ALA A 390 5.69 -25.52 14.24
N ALA A 391 6.38 -24.68 13.48
CA ALA A 391 6.47 -23.24 13.75
C ALA A 391 6.41 -22.39 12.47
N GLU A 392 6.04 -22.99 11.34
CA GLU A 392 6.04 -22.32 10.03
C GLU A 392 7.35 -21.54 9.81
N GLY A 393 7.25 -20.28 9.38
CA GLY A 393 8.39 -19.38 9.18
C GLY A 393 9.03 -18.89 10.47
N GLY A 394 8.36 -19.05 11.62
CA GLY A 394 8.84 -18.52 12.89
C GLY A 394 10.22 -19.04 13.27
N LEU A 395 10.50 -20.33 13.05
CA LEU A 395 11.80 -20.92 13.38
C LEU A 395 12.92 -20.34 12.53
N ILE A 396 12.80 -20.41 11.20
CA ILE A 396 13.88 -19.99 10.30
C ILE A 396 14.09 -18.48 10.31
N LEU A 397 13.02 -17.68 10.39
CA LEU A 397 13.12 -16.21 10.47
C LEU A 397 13.78 -15.77 11.78
N THR A 398 13.45 -16.44 12.89
CA THR A 398 14.13 -16.22 14.18
C THR A 398 15.60 -16.62 14.09
N LEU A 399 15.93 -17.72 13.41
CA LEU A 399 17.31 -18.14 13.23
C LEU A 399 18.11 -17.15 12.36
N ILE A 400 17.56 -16.70 11.23
CA ILE A 400 18.18 -15.66 10.39
C ILE A 400 18.46 -14.41 11.22
N LYS A 401 17.48 -13.96 12.03
CA LYS A 401 17.65 -12.82 12.93
C LYS A 401 18.75 -13.06 13.96
N ALA A 402 18.73 -14.19 14.66
CA ALA A 402 19.72 -14.51 15.67
C ALA A 402 21.15 -14.58 15.09
N ALA A 403 21.31 -14.99 13.83
CA ALA A 403 22.61 -15.06 13.17
C ALA A 403 23.06 -13.73 12.52
N SER A 404 22.15 -12.83 12.15
CA SER A 404 22.48 -11.60 11.40
C SER A 404 23.16 -10.50 12.22
N PHE A 405 23.33 -10.68 13.54
CA PHE A 405 23.83 -9.64 14.44
C PHE A 405 24.94 -10.14 15.37
N ASN A 406 25.89 -9.27 15.74
CA ASN A 406 26.95 -9.57 16.71
C ASN A 406 27.33 -8.34 17.56
N PRO A 407 26.65 -8.05 18.69
CA PRO A 407 25.42 -8.69 19.21
C PRO A 407 24.13 -8.07 18.62
N LEU A 408 22.97 -8.73 18.83
CA LEU A 408 21.65 -8.16 18.53
C LEU A 408 21.30 -7.02 19.49
N PRO A 409 21.01 -5.79 19.01
CA PRO A 409 20.53 -4.72 19.87
C PRO A 409 19.17 -5.05 20.51
N GLN A 410 19.00 -4.76 21.80
CA GLN A 410 17.75 -5.05 22.52
C GLN A 410 16.51 -4.40 21.89
N ARG A 411 16.66 -3.20 21.32
CA ARG A 411 15.57 -2.52 20.59
C ARG A 411 15.06 -3.31 19.37
N HIS A 412 15.88 -4.22 18.85
CA HIS A 412 15.51 -5.09 17.75
C HIS A 412 14.97 -6.44 18.19
N ALA A 413 14.81 -6.72 19.48
CA ALA A 413 14.30 -8.01 19.97
C ALA A 413 12.94 -8.37 19.35
N ASP A 414 12.05 -7.39 19.21
CA ASP A 414 10.71 -7.57 18.62
C ASP A 414 10.58 -7.03 17.18
N THR A 415 11.62 -6.41 16.61
CA THR A 415 11.58 -5.99 15.20
C THR A 415 11.60 -7.22 14.28
N PHE A 416 10.63 -7.32 13.39
CA PHE A 416 10.59 -8.37 12.38
C PHE A 416 11.83 -8.38 11.49
N ILE A 417 12.35 -9.56 11.16
CA ILE A 417 13.57 -9.67 10.35
C ILE A 417 13.36 -9.18 8.92
N GLU A 418 12.15 -9.35 8.37
CA GLU A 418 11.81 -8.79 7.05
C GLU A 418 11.89 -7.26 7.02
N ALA A 419 11.53 -6.58 8.11
CA ALA A 419 11.54 -5.12 8.17
C ALA A 419 12.99 -4.60 8.17
N LEU A 420 13.89 -5.32 8.85
CA LEU A 420 15.32 -5.03 8.89
C LEU A 420 15.96 -5.22 7.50
N TYR A 421 15.72 -6.36 6.85
CA TYR A 421 16.24 -6.62 5.50
C TYR A 421 15.62 -5.75 4.40
N ALA A 422 14.39 -5.27 4.60
CA ALA A 422 13.72 -4.33 3.70
C ALA A 422 14.05 -2.86 4.00
N GLN A 423 14.85 -2.58 5.04
CA GLN A 423 15.14 -1.23 5.57
C GLN A 423 13.86 -0.42 5.89
N ASN A 424 12.75 -1.11 6.17
CA ASN A 424 11.46 -0.52 6.53
C ASN A 424 11.36 -0.38 8.05
N VAL A 425 12.14 0.55 8.57
CA VAL A 425 12.29 0.83 10.00
C VAL A 425 12.08 2.30 10.29
N ALA A 426 11.61 2.61 11.50
CA ALA A 426 11.22 3.96 11.88
C ALA A 426 12.41 4.95 11.95
N PHE A 427 13.59 4.48 12.37
CA PHE A 427 14.75 5.32 12.60
C PHE A 427 15.84 5.09 11.54
N PRO A 428 16.48 6.15 11.01
CA PRO A 428 17.55 6.01 10.02
C PRO A 428 18.72 5.13 10.48
N GLU A 429 19.09 5.18 11.75
CA GLU A 429 20.16 4.35 12.34
C GLU A 429 19.86 2.84 12.39
N ASP A 430 18.61 2.45 12.14
CA ASP A 430 18.19 1.05 12.04
C ASP A 430 18.22 0.52 10.60
N ARG A 431 18.55 1.38 9.62
CA ARG A 431 18.69 0.99 8.20
C ARG A 431 20.04 0.33 8.00
N LEU A 432 20.10 -0.96 8.29
CA LEU A 432 21.30 -1.78 8.21
C LEU A 432 21.59 -2.19 6.75
N ASP A 433 22.87 -2.29 6.41
CA ASP A 433 23.30 -2.82 5.12
C ASP A 433 23.08 -4.34 5.08
N ASN A 434 22.41 -4.81 4.03
CA ASN A 434 22.12 -6.23 3.85
C ASN A 434 23.41 -7.05 3.69
N GLU A 435 24.44 -6.53 3.02
CA GLU A 435 25.72 -7.24 2.90
C GLU A 435 26.41 -7.41 4.26
N GLN A 436 26.29 -6.42 5.15
CA GLN A 436 26.80 -6.53 6.51
C GLN A 436 26.03 -7.57 7.34
N LEU A 437 24.70 -7.60 7.24
CA LEU A 437 23.86 -8.61 7.90
C LEU A 437 24.20 -10.02 7.41
N LEU A 438 24.30 -10.21 6.10
CA LEU A 438 24.65 -11.48 5.46
C LEU A 438 26.10 -11.90 5.79
N GLY A 439 27.03 -10.95 5.85
CA GLY A 439 28.41 -11.17 6.28
C GLY A 439 28.51 -11.62 7.73
N THR A 440 27.73 -11.01 8.62
CA THR A 440 27.65 -11.39 10.04
C THR A 440 27.04 -12.79 10.19
N LEU A 441 25.96 -13.08 9.48
CA LEU A 441 25.30 -14.39 9.45
C LEU A 441 26.20 -15.49 8.92
N GLY A 442 26.95 -15.23 7.84
CA GLY A 442 27.89 -16.20 7.25
C GLY A 442 29.02 -16.64 8.20
N ASN A 443 29.32 -15.81 9.20
CA ASN A 443 30.35 -16.06 10.22
C ASN A 443 29.76 -16.33 11.62
N ALA A 444 28.45 -16.52 11.72
CA ALA A 444 27.79 -16.67 13.01
C ALA A 444 28.32 -17.90 13.77
N SER A 445 28.57 -17.72 15.07
CA SER A 445 28.89 -18.83 15.96
C SER A 445 27.64 -19.33 16.70
N ARG A 446 27.66 -20.59 17.16
CA ARG A 446 26.60 -21.13 18.03
C ARG A 446 26.35 -20.24 19.26
N ARG A 447 27.43 -19.74 19.88
CA ARG A 447 27.37 -18.84 21.04
C ARG A 447 26.67 -17.51 20.70
N GLN A 448 26.95 -16.95 19.53
CA GLN A 448 26.29 -15.72 19.06
C GLN A 448 24.79 -15.94 18.85
N VAL A 449 24.42 -17.01 18.16
CA VAL A 449 23.01 -17.38 17.93
C VAL A 449 22.29 -17.59 19.26
N GLU A 450 22.92 -18.30 20.21
CA GLU A 450 22.36 -18.53 21.54
C GLU A 450 22.17 -17.22 22.34
N SER A 451 23.18 -16.33 22.33
CA SER A 451 23.11 -15.05 23.02
C SER A 451 22.01 -14.15 22.44
N ASN A 452 21.89 -14.10 21.11
CA ASN A 452 20.87 -13.30 20.45
C ASN A 452 19.47 -13.92 20.61
N TRP A 453 19.36 -15.25 20.63
CA TRP A 453 18.13 -15.93 20.99
C TRP A 453 17.63 -15.52 22.38
N ALA A 454 18.52 -15.46 23.37
CA ALA A 454 18.14 -15.04 24.73
C ALA A 454 17.54 -13.63 24.76
N ILE A 455 18.04 -12.72 23.91
CA ILE A 455 17.49 -11.36 23.74
C ILE A 455 16.10 -11.41 23.10
N ILE A 456 15.93 -12.18 22.02
CA ILE A 456 14.65 -12.33 21.31
C ILE A 456 13.58 -12.99 22.22
N ALA A 457 13.95 -14.02 22.97
CA ALA A 457 13.01 -14.79 23.79
C ALA A 457 12.58 -14.06 25.07
N ALA A 458 13.41 -13.15 25.59
CA ALA A 458 13.13 -12.44 26.83
C ALA A 458 11.88 -11.53 26.75
N THR A 459 11.49 -11.09 25.55
CA THR A 459 10.33 -10.19 25.36
C THR A 459 9.00 -10.86 25.64
N ALA A 460 8.93 -12.20 25.56
CA ALA A 460 7.78 -13.01 25.98
C ALA A 460 8.19 -14.18 26.90
N GLY A 461 9.18 -13.95 27.76
CA GLY A 461 9.63 -14.88 28.79
C GLY A 461 10.59 -15.96 28.28
N HIS A 462 10.14 -16.86 27.41
CA HIS A 462 10.93 -17.98 26.92
C HIS A 462 10.67 -18.34 25.44
N SER A 463 10.12 -17.40 24.67
CA SER A 463 9.86 -17.52 23.24
C SER A 463 9.81 -16.14 22.59
N PRO A 464 10.00 -16.01 21.27
CA PRO A 464 9.74 -14.76 20.57
C PRO A 464 8.27 -14.34 20.73
N ALA A 465 8.00 -13.05 20.93
CA ALA A 465 6.64 -12.53 21.14
C ALA A 465 5.65 -12.92 20.01
N TYR A 466 6.12 -12.91 18.76
CA TYR A 466 5.30 -13.19 17.57
C TYR A 466 5.38 -14.64 17.08
N TYR A 467 6.28 -15.47 17.65
CA TYR A 467 6.45 -16.87 17.27
C TYR A 467 6.47 -17.79 18.50
N PRO A 468 5.33 -17.92 19.21
CA PRO A 468 5.27 -18.58 20.52
C PRO A 468 5.49 -20.10 20.48
N ALA A 469 5.57 -20.71 19.30
CA ALA A 469 5.93 -22.13 19.12
C ALA A 469 7.44 -22.38 19.04
N VAL A 470 8.25 -21.34 18.83
CA VAL A 470 9.71 -21.47 18.70
C VAL A 470 10.34 -21.62 20.09
N ARG A 471 11.29 -22.55 20.22
CA ARG A 471 12.03 -22.84 21.44
C ARG A 471 13.53 -22.82 21.19
N ARG A 472 14.32 -22.70 22.26
CA ARG A 472 15.79 -22.58 22.18
C ARG A 472 16.40 -23.77 21.46
N GLU A 473 15.98 -24.97 21.83
CA GLU A 473 16.42 -26.24 21.26
C GLU A 473 16.11 -26.35 19.77
N HIS A 474 15.02 -25.77 19.28
CA HIS A 474 14.70 -25.75 17.86
C HIS A 474 15.68 -24.85 17.08
N VAL A 475 15.92 -23.63 17.58
CA VAL A 475 16.84 -22.66 16.94
C VAL A 475 18.25 -23.21 16.90
N LEU A 476 18.73 -23.73 18.03
CA LEU A 476 20.07 -24.28 18.16
C LEU A 476 20.25 -25.61 17.41
N GLY A 477 19.24 -26.48 17.41
CA GLY A 477 19.27 -27.74 16.67
C GLY A 477 19.28 -27.53 15.16
N LEU A 478 18.42 -26.62 14.66
CA LEU A 478 18.42 -26.25 13.24
C LEU A 478 19.74 -25.61 12.84
N PHE A 479 20.29 -24.69 13.65
CA PHE A 479 21.57 -24.04 13.34
C PHE A 479 22.73 -25.04 13.24
N ASP A 480 22.83 -26.00 14.16
CA ASP A 480 23.88 -27.02 14.13
C ASP A 480 23.81 -27.89 12.89
N CYS A 481 22.60 -28.24 12.45
CA CYS A 481 22.40 -29.10 11.29
C CYS A 481 22.56 -28.33 9.96
N LEU A 482 22.00 -27.12 9.88
CA LEU A 482 21.99 -26.30 8.67
C LEU A 482 23.36 -25.67 8.40
N GLY A 483 24.03 -25.18 9.44
CA GLY A 483 25.29 -24.44 9.35
C GLY A 483 25.15 -23.05 8.71
N THR A 484 26.20 -22.25 8.81
CA THR A 484 26.18 -20.85 8.33
C THR A 484 26.10 -20.74 6.81
N LYS A 485 26.70 -21.67 6.06
CA LYS A 485 26.70 -21.66 4.60
C LYS A 485 25.27 -21.75 4.04
N ARG A 486 24.52 -22.79 4.43
CA ARG A 486 23.15 -23.00 3.94
C ARG A 486 22.19 -21.95 4.49
N LEU A 487 22.39 -21.50 5.73
CA LEU A 487 21.62 -20.40 6.30
C LEU A 487 21.83 -19.10 5.52
N ARG A 488 23.07 -18.83 5.06
CA ARG A 488 23.38 -17.65 4.23
C ARG A 488 22.71 -17.73 2.87
N GLU A 489 22.75 -18.88 2.20
CA GLU A 489 22.05 -19.08 0.93
C GLU A 489 20.54 -18.80 1.05
N ILE A 490 19.91 -19.21 2.16
CA ILE A 490 18.51 -18.88 2.46
C ILE A 490 18.35 -17.36 2.65
N ALA A 491 19.19 -16.75 3.49
CA ALA A 491 19.10 -15.33 3.82
C ALA A 491 19.33 -14.43 2.59
N GLU A 492 20.23 -14.81 1.68
CA GLU A 492 20.48 -14.10 0.41
C GLU A 492 19.24 -14.10 -0.48
N ARG A 493 18.52 -15.22 -0.57
CA ARG A 493 17.25 -15.28 -1.31
C ARG A 493 16.17 -14.46 -0.61
N PHE A 494 16.08 -14.56 0.71
CA PHE A 494 15.12 -13.80 1.51
C PHE A 494 15.32 -12.28 1.37
N ALA A 495 16.57 -11.81 1.36
CA ALA A 495 16.94 -10.40 1.24
C ALA A 495 16.46 -9.75 -0.06
N GLN A 496 16.24 -10.52 -1.13
CA GLN A 496 15.77 -10.01 -2.42
C GLN A 496 14.31 -9.57 -2.41
N ALA A 497 13.48 -10.16 -1.53
CA ALA A 497 12.07 -9.81 -1.39
C ALA A 497 11.54 -10.15 0.01
N PRO A 498 12.00 -9.46 1.08
CA PRO A 498 11.75 -9.90 2.46
C PRO A 498 10.27 -9.98 2.83
N TYR A 499 9.45 -9.03 2.36
CA TYR A 499 8.01 -9.03 2.62
C TYR A 499 7.23 -10.09 1.83
N ASP A 500 7.72 -10.49 0.65
CA ASP A 500 7.11 -11.56 -0.14
C ASP A 500 7.50 -12.95 0.37
N LEU A 501 8.66 -13.05 1.00
CA LEU A 501 9.29 -14.31 1.44
C LEU A 501 9.24 -14.53 2.96
N ARG A 502 8.60 -13.63 3.73
CA ARG A 502 8.33 -13.83 5.16
C ARG A 502 7.25 -14.86 5.44
N ALA A 503 6.37 -15.12 4.47
CA ALA A 503 5.20 -15.97 4.63
C ALA A 503 5.23 -17.15 3.65
N GLY A 504 4.56 -18.24 4.02
CA GLY A 504 4.50 -19.47 3.19
C GLY A 504 5.61 -20.47 3.46
N TRP A 505 6.38 -20.29 4.53
CA TRP A 505 7.27 -21.32 5.05
C TRP A 505 6.47 -22.57 5.44
N PRO A 506 6.93 -23.79 5.08
CA PRO A 506 6.21 -25.02 5.40
C PRO A 506 6.00 -25.19 6.91
N ASP A 507 4.89 -25.83 7.28
CA ASP A 507 4.46 -25.99 8.67
C ASP A 507 5.55 -26.60 9.56
N LEU A 508 6.25 -27.61 9.02
CA LEU A 508 7.32 -28.33 9.71
C LEU A 508 8.68 -28.03 9.10
N THR A 509 9.64 -27.73 9.97
CA THR A 509 11.07 -27.77 9.67
C THR A 509 11.70 -28.88 10.48
N LEU A 510 12.28 -29.87 9.80
CA LEU A 510 12.83 -31.09 10.36
C LEU A 510 14.34 -31.18 10.08
N TRP A 511 15.08 -31.78 11.00
CA TRP A 511 16.51 -32.02 10.85
C TRP A 511 16.96 -33.33 11.49
N ARG A 512 17.95 -33.98 10.86
CA ARG A 512 18.57 -35.23 11.35
C ARG A 512 19.91 -35.44 10.63
N GLU A 513 20.99 -35.69 11.38
CA GLU A 513 22.29 -36.12 10.83
C GLU A 513 22.83 -35.29 9.64
N GLY A 514 22.67 -33.96 9.67
CA GLY A 514 23.12 -33.06 8.59
C GLY A 514 22.09 -32.87 7.45
N GLU A 515 20.96 -33.58 7.51
CA GLU A 515 19.84 -33.40 6.59
C GLU A 515 18.81 -32.42 7.15
N ILE A 516 18.25 -31.60 6.25
CA ILE A 516 17.13 -30.69 6.52
C ILE A 516 15.97 -31.05 5.60
N ARG A 517 14.78 -31.17 6.18
CA ARG A 517 13.54 -31.43 5.45
C ARG A 517 12.48 -30.42 5.83
N PHE A 518 11.82 -29.84 4.83
CA PHE A 518 10.66 -28.97 5.04
C PHE A 518 9.39 -29.70 4.60
N VAL A 519 8.35 -29.68 5.43
CA VAL A 519 7.11 -30.40 5.16
C VAL A 519 5.92 -29.48 5.36
N GLU A 520 5.11 -29.36 4.30
CA GLU A 520 3.81 -28.70 4.33
C GLU A 520 2.72 -29.73 4.66
N VAL A 521 1.96 -29.51 5.72
CA VAL A 521 0.93 -30.41 6.21
C VAL A 521 -0.43 -29.97 5.66
N LYS A 522 -1.20 -30.90 5.09
CA LYS A 522 -2.53 -30.62 4.55
C LYS A 522 -3.58 -31.55 5.14
N ALA A 523 -4.51 -31.01 5.91
CA ALA A 523 -5.65 -31.75 6.42
C ALA A 523 -6.71 -31.95 5.31
N PRO A 524 -7.68 -32.87 5.51
CA PRO A 524 -8.75 -33.09 4.54
C PRO A 524 -9.52 -31.80 4.23
N GLY A 525 -9.51 -31.39 2.96
CA GLY A 525 -10.18 -30.18 2.47
C GLY A 525 -9.24 -29.01 2.18
N ASP A 526 -8.00 -29.06 2.63
CA ASP A 526 -7.06 -27.94 2.47
C ASP A 526 -6.54 -27.77 1.03
N SER A 527 -5.88 -26.64 0.79
CA SER A 527 -5.18 -26.31 -0.45
C SER A 527 -3.87 -25.60 -0.15
N MET A 528 -2.88 -25.75 -1.04
CA MET A 528 -1.68 -24.92 -0.97
C MET A 528 -1.98 -23.46 -1.27
N HIS A 529 -1.49 -22.56 -0.41
CA HIS A 529 -1.62 -21.12 -0.54
C HIS A 529 -0.58 -20.55 -1.53
N ALA A 530 -0.85 -19.39 -2.13
CA ALA A 530 0.06 -18.78 -3.11
C ALA A 530 1.43 -18.43 -2.51
N SER A 531 1.47 -17.98 -1.25
CA SER A 531 2.72 -17.72 -0.52
C SER A 531 3.56 -19.00 -0.34
N GLN A 532 2.92 -20.14 -0.06
CA GLN A 532 3.60 -21.44 0.08
C GLN A 532 4.25 -21.88 -1.23
N ALA A 533 3.49 -21.81 -2.33
CA ALA A 533 4.01 -22.09 -3.66
C ALA A 533 5.21 -21.19 -4.03
N ARG A 534 5.12 -19.89 -3.72
CA ARG A 534 6.18 -18.92 -3.98
C ARG A 534 7.44 -19.25 -3.19
N LEU A 535 7.31 -19.51 -1.89
CA LEU A 535 8.45 -19.75 -1.03
C LEU A 535 9.12 -21.10 -1.31
N ILE A 536 8.33 -22.15 -1.49
CA ILE A 536 8.82 -23.49 -1.87
C ILE A 536 9.62 -23.39 -3.17
N SER A 537 9.09 -22.72 -4.20
CA SER A 537 9.79 -22.61 -5.48
C SER A 537 11.00 -21.68 -5.46
N LYS A 538 10.90 -20.51 -4.82
CA LYS A 538 11.94 -19.46 -4.85
C LYS A 538 13.09 -19.67 -3.89
N ILE A 539 12.87 -20.42 -2.80
CA ILE A 539 13.91 -20.71 -1.80
C ILE A 539 14.16 -22.21 -1.78
N LEU A 540 13.20 -23.00 -1.30
CA LEU A 540 13.47 -24.38 -0.87
C LEU A 540 13.93 -25.29 -2.02
N VAL A 541 13.12 -25.41 -3.08
CA VAL A 541 13.44 -26.23 -4.26
C VAL A 541 14.64 -25.64 -5.00
N SER A 542 14.71 -24.33 -5.17
CA SER A 542 15.81 -23.67 -5.89
C SER A 542 17.19 -23.88 -5.24
N LEU A 543 17.22 -23.99 -3.90
CA LEU A 543 18.43 -24.26 -3.12
C LEU A 543 18.64 -25.76 -2.89
N GLY A 544 17.80 -26.62 -3.47
CA GLY A 544 17.92 -28.09 -3.38
C GLY A 544 17.58 -28.67 -2.01
N PHE A 545 16.73 -28.00 -1.21
CA PHE A 545 16.25 -28.57 0.05
C PHE A 545 15.20 -29.65 -0.21
N ARG A 546 15.28 -30.73 0.59
CA ARG A 546 14.26 -31.77 0.59
C ARG A 546 12.95 -31.17 1.10
N THR A 547 11.96 -31.12 0.22
CA THR A 547 10.67 -30.48 0.49
C THR A 547 9.56 -31.46 0.15
N GLY A 548 8.55 -31.56 1.02
CA GLY A 548 7.44 -32.49 0.84
C GLY A 548 6.09 -31.91 1.25
N LEU A 549 5.03 -32.53 0.75
CA LEU A 549 3.66 -32.33 1.18
C LEU A 549 3.17 -33.59 1.90
N ALA A 550 2.76 -33.44 3.16
CA ALA A 550 2.15 -34.47 3.96
C ALA A 550 0.62 -34.32 3.93
N GLU A 551 -0.04 -35.21 3.18
CA GLU A 551 -1.50 -35.30 3.15
C GLU A 551 -1.98 -36.12 4.34
N ILE A 552 -2.76 -35.50 5.23
CA ILE A 552 -3.30 -36.17 6.39
C ILE A 552 -4.61 -36.87 6.03
N ARG A 553 -4.67 -38.16 6.28
CA ARG A 553 -5.90 -38.96 6.15
C ARG A 553 -6.32 -39.50 7.52
N PRO A 554 -7.62 -39.50 7.82
CA PRO A 554 -8.12 -40.22 9.00
C PRO A 554 -7.70 -41.70 8.91
N GLY A 555 -7.07 -42.18 9.99
CA GLY A 555 -6.69 -43.59 10.18
C GLY A 555 -7.87 -44.50 10.48
#